data_AF-A0A9E2KXN8-F1
#
_entry.id   AF-A0A9E2KXN8-F1
#
_cell.length_a   1.000
_cell.length_b   1.000
_cell.length_c   1.000
_cell.angle_alpha   90.00
_cell.angle_beta   90.00
_cell.angle_gamma   90.00
#
_symmetry.space_group_name_H-M   'P 1'
#
loop_
_entity.id
_entity.type
_entity.pdbx_description
1 polymer ?
#
loop_
_entity_poly.entity_id
_entity_poly.type
_entity_poly.pdbx_seq_one_letter_code
_entity_poly.pdbx_strand_id
1 'polypeptide(L)' 'MIMIKKYKDELEKILNGCSICKAKLCKSCPNGRRKRYLKNEIEKVYPKQKNFFDKIKEKFFNKK' A
#
# COMPACT_ATOMS: atom_id res chain seq x y z
N MET A 1 3.39 -12.80 -14.20
CA MET A 1 2.71 -13.05 -12.90
C MET A 1 3.65 -13.43 -11.74
N ILE A 2 4.83 -14.03 -11.97
CA ILE A 2 5.79 -14.42 -10.91
C ILE A 2 6.21 -13.24 -10.01
N MET A 3 6.35 -12.04 -10.59
CA MET A 3 6.82 -10.86 -9.85
C MET A 3 5.81 -10.33 -8.82
N ILE A 4 4.51 -10.41 -9.13
CA ILE A 4 3.46 -10.02 -8.19
C ILE A 4 3.38 -10.98 -7.00
N LYS A 5 3.58 -12.29 -7.23
CA LYS A 5 3.63 -13.26 -6.15
C LYS A 5 4.75 -12.93 -5.16
N LYS A 6 5.96 -12.63 -5.67
CA LYS A 6 7.09 -12.15 -4.85
C LYS A 6 6.74 -10.89 -4.07
N TYR A 7 6.07 -9.91 -4.68
CA TYR A 7 5.66 -8.69 -3.99
C TYR A 7 4.61 -8.92 -2.90
N LYS A 8 3.68 -9.86 -3.10
CA LYS A 8 2.71 -10.25 -2.07
C LYS A 8 3.38 -10.95 -0.89
N ASP A 9 4.26 -11.91 -1.18
CA ASP A 9 5.02 -12.65 -0.15
C ASP A 9 5.93 -11.70 0.67
N GLU A 10 6.59 -10.74 0.01
CA GLU A 10 7.41 -9.73 0.67
C GLU A 10 6.55 -8.80 1.54
N LEU A 11 5.38 -8.38 1.03
CA LEU A 11 4.45 -7.53 1.76
C LEU A 11 3.94 -8.22 3.04
N GLU A 12 3.63 -9.50 2.97
CA GLU A 12 3.17 -10.30 4.12
C GLU A 12 4.24 -10.35 5.23
N LYS A 13 5.51 -10.64 4.87
CA LYS A 13 6.63 -10.61 5.82
C LYS A 13 6.77 -9.25 6.51
N ILE A 14 6.67 -8.17 5.73
CA ILE A 14 6.74 -6.80 6.28
C ILE A 14 5.56 -6.51 7.21
N LEU A 15 4.35 -6.97 6.87
CA LEU A 15 3.16 -6.78 7.71
C LEU A 15 3.30 -7.51 9.04
N ASN A 16 3.81 -8.74 9.04
CA ASN A 16 4.08 -9.51 10.25
C ASN A 16 5.14 -8.83 11.14
N GLY A 17 6.18 -8.24 10.54
CA GLY A 17 7.15 -7.43 11.31
C GLY A 17 6.55 -6.11 11.84
N CYS A 18 5.71 -5.44 11.04
CA CYS A 18 5.08 -4.18 11.43
C CYS A 18 4.05 -4.35 12.56
N SER A 19 3.33 -5.47 12.60
CA SER A 19 2.34 -5.76 13.65
C SER A 19 2.98 -5.92 15.03
N ILE A 20 4.25 -6.30 15.08
CA ILE A 20 5.06 -6.37 16.29
C ILE A 20 5.58 -4.98 16.67
N CYS A 21 6.16 -4.24 15.72
CA CYS A 21 6.80 -2.95 15.97
C CYS A 21 5.81 -1.87 16.47
N LYS A 22 4.60 -1.78 15.87
CA LYS A 22 3.53 -0.80 16.18
C LYS A 22 3.98 0.68 16.31
N ALA A 23 5.18 1.03 15.86
CA ALA A 23 5.73 2.37 16.05
C ALA A 23 4.98 3.41 15.21
N LYS A 24 4.74 4.60 15.79
CA LYS A 24 4.07 5.72 15.12
C LYS A 24 4.91 6.34 13.98
N LEU A 25 6.20 6.01 13.89
CA LEU A 25 7.15 6.53 12.91
C LEU A 25 7.29 5.66 11.63
N CYS A 26 6.26 4.90 11.26
CA CYS A 26 6.26 4.10 10.02
C CYS A 26 6.54 4.93 8.75
N LYS A 27 6.37 6.26 8.77
CA LYS A 27 6.67 7.10 7.61
C LYS A 27 8.16 7.13 7.26
N SER A 28 9.03 7.06 8.27
CA SER A 28 10.49 7.09 8.14
C SER A 28 11.11 5.70 8.18
N CYS A 29 10.40 4.71 8.72
CA CYS A 29 10.83 3.32 8.77
C CYS A 29 11.11 2.75 7.36
N PRO A 30 12.26 2.07 7.13
CA PRO A 30 12.55 1.39 5.87
C PRO A 30 11.44 0.42 5.44
N ASN A 31 10.95 -0.41 6.38
CA ASN A 31 9.83 -1.32 6.14
C ASN A 31 8.54 -0.57 5.82
N GLY A 32 8.30 0.60 6.42
CA GLY A 32 7.14 1.43 6.13
C GLY A 32 7.18 2.08 4.74
N ARG A 33 8.37 2.47 4.26
CA ARG A 33 8.59 2.93 2.87
C ARG A 33 8.38 1.78 1.88
N ARG A 34 9.01 0.63 2.14
CA ARG A 34 8.91 -0.57 1.29
C ARG A 34 7.47 -1.10 1.21
N LYS A 35 6.74 -1.13 2.33
CA LYS A 35 5.31 -1.49 2.39
C LYS A 35 4.47 -0.63 1.45
N ARG A 36 4.71 0.69 1.41
CA ARG A 36 3.99 1.62 0.54
C ARG A 36 4.28 1.34 -0.93
N TYR A 37 5.55 1.15 -1.26
CA TYR A 37 5.98 0.79 -2.62
C TYR A 37 5.28 -0.50 -3.09
N LEU A 38 5.36 -1.58 -2.33
CA LEU A 38 4.77 -2.88 -2.69
C LEU A 38 3.25 -2.79 -2.89
N LYS A 39 2.54 -2.06 -2.03
CA LYS A 39 1.09 -1.84 -2.20
C LYS A 39 0.76 -1.14 -3.52
N ASN A 40 1.50 -0.09 -3.87
CA ASN A 40 1.28 0.65 -5.11
C ASN A 40 1.55 -0.23 -6.35
N GLU A 41 2.63 -1.03 -6.33
CA GLU A 41 2.94 -1.94 -7.45
C GLU A 41 1.86 -3.03 -7.63
N ILE A 42 1.34 -3.57 -6.53
CA ILE A 42 0.24 -4.54 -6.58
C ILE A 42 -1.04 -3.89 -7.11
N GLU A 43 -1.33 -2.66 -6.70
CA GLU A 43 -2.54 -1.91 -7.10
C GLU A 43 -2.54 -1.49 -8.58
N LYS A 44 -1.36 -1.29 -9.20
CA LYS A 44 -1.27 -1.09 -10.66
C LYS A 44 -1.77 -2.29 -11.45
N VAL A 45 -1.56 -3.50 -10.94
CA VAL A 45 -1.95 -4.76 -11.62
C VAL A 45 -3.35 -5.19 -11.21
N TYR A 46 -3.72 -4.98 -9.95
CA TYR A 46 -5.04 -5.24 -9.39
C TYR A 46 -5.62 -3.92 -8.87
N PRO A 47 -6.11 -3.04 -9.77
CA PRO A 47 -6.71 -1.80 -9.34
C PRO A 47 -7.85 -2.11 -8.38
N LYS A 48 -7.76 -1.59 -7.16
CA LYS A 48 -8.89 -1.66 -6.25
C LYS A 48 -10.07 -0.98 -6.93
N GLN A 49 -11.24 -1.62 -6.88
CA GLN A 49 -12.47 -0.90 -7.19
C GLN A 49 -12.53 0.31 -6.25
N LYS A 50 -12.46 1.52 -6.82
CA LYS A 50 -12.61 2.76 -6.06
C LYS A 50 -13.96 2.73 -5.37
N ASN A 51 -13.96 2.77 -4.04
CA ASN A 51 -15.20 2.85 -3.29
C ASN A 51 -15.86 4.20 -3.51
N PHE A 52 -17.16 4.31 -3.22
CA PHE A 52 -17.94 5.53 -3.43
C PHE A 52 -17.27 6.77 -2.82
N PHE A 53 -16.65 6.63 -1.65
CA PHE A 53 -15.88 7.69 -0.98
C PHE A 53 -14.62 8.13 -1.74
N ASP A 54 -13.90 7.20 -2.39
CA ASP A 54 -12.72 7.55 -3.19
C ASP A 54 -13.12 8.38 -4.42
N LYS A 55 -14.26 8.04 -5.05
CA LYS A 55 -14.82 8.81 -6.17
C LYS A 55 -15.24 10.21 -5.74
N ILE A 56 -15.86 10.36 -4.56
CA ILE A 56 -16.21 11.67 -4.00
C ILE A 56 -14.94 12.48 -3.74
N LYS A 57 -13.95 11.89 -3.07
CA LYS A 57 -12.72 12.60 -2.74
C LYS A 57 -11.99 13.11 -3.98
N GLU A 58 -11.96 12.32 -5.05
CA GLU A 58 -11.39 12.72 -6.33
C GLU A 58 -12.18 13.86 -7.00
N LYS A 59 -13.52 13.79 -7.02
CA LYS A 59 -14.36 14.85 -7.58
C LYS A 59 -14.25 16.19 -6.85
N PHE A 60 -14.11 16.15 -5.53
CA PHE A 60 -14.18 17.35 -4.69
C PHE A 60 -12.81 17.94 -4.32
N PHE A 61 -11.75 17.11 -4.25
CA PHE A 61 -10.42 17.57 -3.82
C PHE A 61 -9.35 17.59 -4.94
N ASN A 62 -9.57 16.94 -6.08
CA ASN A 62 -8.66 16.98 -7.23
C ASN A 62 -9.11 17.98 -8.31
N LYS A 63 -9.63 19.14 -7.88
CA LYS A 63 -9.86 20.28 -8.78
C LYS A 63 -8.63 21.18 -8.70
N LYS A 64 -7.61 20.87 -9.50
CA LYS A 64 -6.47 21.76 -9.75
C LYS A 64 -6.26 21.87 -11.25
#